data_AF-A0A7C7JIL7-F1
#
_entry.id   AF-A0A7C7JIL7-F1
#
_cell.length_a   1.000
_cell.length_b   1.000
_cell.length_c   1.000
_cell.angle_alpha   90.00
_cell.angle_beta   90.00
_cell.angle_gamma   90.00
#
_symmetry.space_group_name_H-M   'P 1'
#
loop_
_entity.id
_entity.type
_entity.pdbx_description
1 polymer ?
#
loop_
_entity_poly.entity_id
_entity_poly.type
_entity_poly.pdbx_seq_one_letter_code
_entity_poly.pdbx_strand_id
1 'polypeptide(L)'
;MQLSELKALPVQELIALGENSGVENAARMKKQDVIFGILKNKAKQGEDIDGVGVLEILQDGFGFLRSPDSSYLAGPDDVYVSPSQIRRFGLRTGDTVQGKIRPPKEGERYFAILKIEEINFELPEKSKNKVAFQNLTPLFPDQRMVFESGSGSTEDLSARVIDLTAPTGKGQRSLIVSPPKAGKTLLLQSIAHSIEKNHPECKIMVLLVDERPEEVTEMVRSVKGEVIASTFDEPPSRHVQVADMVLNKARRLVEHK
;
A
#
# COMPACT_ATOMS: atom_id res chain seq x y z
N MET A 1 -16.62 -11.20 2.05
CA MET A 1 -16.64 -10.12 1.01
C MET A 1 -15.56 -9.12 1.39
N GLN A 2 -14.74 -8.66 0.45
CA GLN A 2 -13.55 -7.87 0.78
C GLN A 2 -13.85 -6.36 0.78
N LEU A 3 -13.39 -5.65 1.81
CA LEU A 3 -13.49 -4.18 1.90
C LEU A 3 -12.85 -3.48 0.69
N SER A 4 -11.74 -4.01 0.18
CA SER A 4 -11.01 -3.47 -0.98
C SER A 4 -11.81 -3.57 -2.28
N GLU A 5 -12.60 -4.63 -2.47
CA GLU A 5 -13.44 -4.80 -3.67
C GLU A 5 -14.49 -3.69 -3.75
N LEU A 6 -15.15 -3.36 -2.62
CA LEU A 6 -16.11 -2.26 -2.57
C LEU A 6 -15.47 -0.90 -2.86
N LYS A 7 -14.20 -0.70 -2.46
CA LYS A 7 -13.46 0.53 -2.76
C LYS A 7 -13.14 0.66 -4.24
N ALA A 8 -12.90 -0.45 -4.94
CA ALA A 8 -12.58 -0.46 -6.35
C ALA A 8 -13.80 -0.20 -7.26
N LEU A 9 -15.02 -0.42 -6.77
CA LEU A 9 -16.24 -0.23 -7.57
C LEU A 9 -16.41 1.23 -8.04
N PRO A 10 -16.90 1.43 -9.29
CA PRO A 10 -17.38 2.72 -9.76
C PRO A 10 -18.46 3.28 -8.83
N VAL A 11 -18.51 4.61 -8.70
CA VAL A 11 -19.44 5.29 -7.77
C VAL A 11 -20.89 4.93 -8.07
N GLN A 12 -21.27 4.81 -9.35
CA GLN A 12 -22.63 4.47 -9.76
C GLN A 12 -23.03 3.06 -9.32
N GLU A 13 -22.14 2.07 -9.52
CA GLU A 13 -22.37 0.69 -9.09
C GLU A 13 -22.43 0.59 -7.56
N LEU A 14 -21.57 1.34 -6.86
CA LEU A 14 -21.56 1.37 -5.41
C LEU A 14 -22.86 1.96 -4.84
N ILE A 15 -23.41 3.02 -5.46
CA ILE A 15 -24.70 3.61 -5.06
C ILE A 15 -25.81 2.59 -5.28
N ALA A 16 -25.87 1.96 -6.45
CA ALA A 16 -26.87 0.94 -6.75
C ALA A 16 -26.79 -0.26 -5.78
N LEU A 17 -25.57 -0.70 -5.45
CA LEU A 17 -25.34 -1.74 -4.44
C LEU A 17 -25.76 -1.28 -3.04
N GLY A 18 -25.51 -0.01 -2.71
CA GLY A 18 -25.95 0.64 -1.48
C GLY A 18 -27.45 0.61 -1.30
N GLU A 19 -28.19 1.06 -2.32
CA GLU A 19 -29.65 1.06 -2.33
C GLU A 19 -30.21 -0.37 -2.22
N ASN A 20 -29.67 -1.32 -3.00
CA ASN A 20 -30.05 -2.74 -2.93
C ASN A 20 -29.75 -3.38 -1.56
N SER A 21 -28.73 -2.88 -0.86
CA SER A 21 -28.34 -3.35 0.47
C SER A 21 -29.07 -2.61 1.61
N GLY A 22 -30.02 -1.71 1.29
CA GLY A 22 -30.81 -0.98 2.29
C GLY A 22 -30.10 0.25 2.90
N VAL A 23 -29.17 0.88 2.17
CA VAL A 23 -28.59 2.17 2.55
C VAL A 23 -29.46 3.30 1.98
N GLU A 24 -30.17 4.02 2.85
CA GLU A 24 -31.02 5.14 2.44
C GLU A 24 -30.19 6.34 1.96
N ASN A 25 -30.65 7.00 0.89
CA ASN A 25 -30.02 8.20 0.32
C ASN A 25 -28.54 8.03 -0.07
N ALA A 26 -28.12 6.82 -0.49
CA ALA A 26 -26.74 6.50 -0.86
C ALA A 26 -26.13 7.50 -1.87
N ALA A 27 -26.93 8.02 -2.82
CA ALA A 27 -26.48 8.99 -3.81
C ALA A 27 -25.98 10.34 -3.24
N ARG A 28 -26.42 10.73 -2.04
CA ARG A 28 -25.99 11.99 -1.37
C ARG A 28 -24.88 11.79 -0.35
N MET A 29 -24.54 10.55 -0.04
CA MET A 29 -23.56 10.19 0.97
C MET A 29 -22.14 10.20 0.37
N LYS A 30 -21.12 10.35 1.23
CA LYS A 30 -19.74 10.15 0.78
C LYS A 30 -19.55 8.67 0.43
N LYS A 31 -18.66 8.38 -0.53
CA LYS A 31 -18.30 7.01 -0.93
C LYS A 31 -18.01 6.10 0.28
N GLN A 32 -17.27 6.61 1.26
CA GLN A 32 -16.92 5.90 2.50
C GLN A 32 -18.14 5.56 3.35
N ASP A 33 -19.09 6.48 3.49
CA ASP A 33 -20.30 6.26 4.29
C ASP A 33 -21.22 5.22 3.63
N VAL A 34 -21.27 5.20 2.28
CA VAL A 34 -21.99 4.16 1.53
C VAL A 34 -21.37 2.79 1.74
N ILE A 35 -20.04 2.67 1.60
CA ILE A 35 -19.29 1.43 1.87
C ILE A 35 -19.56 0.95 3.29
N PHE A 36 -19.47 1.85 4.27
CA PHE A 36 -19.75 1.55 5.67
C PHE A 36 -21.17 1.02 5.86
N GLY A 37 -22.17 1.65 5.25
CA GLY A 37 -23.58 1.23 5.30
C GLY A 37 -23.80 -0.17 4.72
N ILE A 38 -23.23 -0.45 3.53
CA ILE A 38 -23.31 -1.75 2.85
C ILE A 38 -22.74 -2.84 3.76
N LEU A 39 -21.53 -2.63 4.28
CA LEU A 39 -20.85 -3.58 5.14
C LEU A 39 -21.60 -3.81 6.45
N LYS A 40 -22.14 -2.75 7.06
CA LYS A 40 -22.94 -2.87 8.28
C LYS A 40 -24.20 -3.72 8.06
N ASN A 41 -24.90 -3.53 6.94
CA ASN A 41 -26.12 -4.27 6.62
C ASN A 41 -25.82 -5.73 6.28
N LYS A 42 -24.75 -6.00 5.53
CA LYS A 42 -24.29 -7.38 5.25
C LYS A 42 -23.83 -8.13 6.50
N ALA A 43 -23.09 -7.47 7.40
CA ALA A 43 -22.73 -8.06 8.69
C ALA A 43 -23.96 -8.45 9.52
N LYS A 44 -25.04 -7.65 9.49
CA LYS A 44 -26.31 -7.99 10.16
C LYS A 44 -26.99 -9.22 9.56
N GLN A 45 -26.73 -9.53 8.28
CA GLN A 45 -27.22 -10.73 7.61
C GLN A 45 -26.36 -11.97 7.89
N GLY A 46 -25.31 -11.83 8.69
CA GLY A 46 -24.41 -12.92 9.06
C GLY A 46 -23.29 -13.19 8.05
N GLU A 47 -23.10 -12.31 7.05
CA GLU A 47 -21.96 -12.42 6.14
C GLU A 47 -20.65 -12.02 6.84
N ASP A 48 -19.63 -12.85 6.69
CA ASP A 48 -18.26 -12.52 7.10
C ASP A 48 -17.65 -11.46 6.16
N ILE A 49 -17.01 -10.46 6.76
CA ILE A 49 -16.36 -9.36 6.05
C ILE A 49 -14.85 -9.47 6.25
N ASP A 50 -14.11 -9.33 5.16
CA ASP A 50 -12.67 -9.39 5.17
C ASP A 50 -12.09 -7.99 4.99
N GLY A 51 -11.12 -7.65 5.83
CA GLY A 51 -10.37 -6.40 5.78
C GLY A 51 -8.90 -6.68 5.51
N VAL A 52 -8.28 -5.77 4.76
CA VAL A 52 -6.83 -5.76 4.52
C VAL A 52 -6.32 -4.33 4.64
N GLY A 53 -5.12 -4.18 5.20
CA GLY A 53 -4.44 -2.89 5.23
C GLY A 53 -3.09 -2.98 5.94
N VAL A 54 -2.38 -1.87 5.95
CA VAL A 54 -1.03 -1.77 6.53
C VAL A 54 -1.15 -1.16 7.91
N LEU A 55 -0.64 -1.87 8.92
CA LEU A 55 -0.76 -1.48 10.31
C LEU A 55 0.07 -0.22 10.60
N GLU A 56 -0.59 0.78 11.18
CA GLU A 56 0.04 1.90 11.85
C GLU A 56 -0.27 1.80 13.35
N ILE A 57 0.75 1.62 14.19
CA ILE A 57 0.61 1.59 15.65
C ILE A 57 0.79 3.02 16.18
N LEU A 58 -0.17 3.49 16.96
CA LEU A 58 -0.15 4.81 17.61
C LEU A 58 0.52 4.73 18.99
N GLN A 59 0.80 5.89 19.58
CA GLN A 59 1.53 6.00 20.86
C GLN A 59 0.83 5.26 22.01
N ASP A 60 -0.50 5.21 22.01
CA ASP A 60 -1.32 4.52 23.01
C ASP A 60 -1.31 2.98 22.85
N GLY A 61 -0.58 2.45 21.87
CA GLY A 61 -0.35 1.02 21.66
C GLY A 61 -1.44 0.26 20.92
N PHE A 62 -2.54 0.93 20.55
CA PHE A 62 -3.48 0.42 19.55
C PHE A 62 -3.07 0.87 18.15
N GLY A 63 -3.67 0.29 17.11
CA GLY A 63 -3.33 0.64 15.74
C GLY A 63 -4.51 0.62 14.79
N PHE A 64 -4.26 1.10 13.56
CA PHE A 64 -5.20 1.09 12.46
C PHE A 64 -4.58 0.45 11.23
N LEU A 65 -5.36 -0.34 10.50
CA LEU A 65 -4.99 -0.80 9.16
C LEU A 65 -5.33 0.30 8.17
N ARG A 66 -4.30 0.93 7.61
CA ARG A 66 -4.42 2.00 6.63
C ARG A 66 -4.47 1.44 5.21
N SER A 67 -5.26 2.11 4.36
CA SER A 67 -5.44 1.71 2.95
C SER A 67 -4.31 2.27 2.06
N PRO A 68 -3.68 1.45 1.20
CA PRO A 68 -2.77 1.94 0.16
C PRO A 68 -3.46 2.90 -0.81
N ASP A 69 -4.72 2.66 -1.15
CA ASP A 69 -5.53 3.51 -2.06
C ASP A 69 -5.68 4.95 -1.57
N SER A 70 -5.61 5.15 -0.24
CA SER A 70 -5.67 6.46 0.40
C SER A 70 -4.27 6.98 0.74
N SER A 71 -3.24 6.40 0.14
CA SER A 71 -1.82 6.69 0.44
C SER A 71 -1.50 6.61 1.94
N TYR A 72 -2.09 5.66 2.66
CA TYR A 72 -1.97 5.52 4.11
C TYR A 72 -2.48 6.72 4.92
N LEU A 73 -3.44 7.47 4.38
CA LEU A 73 -4.14 8.50 5.14
C LEU A 73 -5.09 7.87 6.16
N ALA A 74 -5.28 8.56 7.29
CA ALA A 74 -6.31 8.19 8.23
C ALA A 74 -7.71 8.39 7.63
N GLY A 75 -8.48 7.31 7.57
CA GLY A 75 -9.83 7.27 7.03
C GLY A 75 -10.85 6.77 8.06
N PRO A 76 -12.14 7.12 7.90
CA PRO A 76 -13.22 6.58 8.73
C PRO A 76 -13.45 5.07 8.50
N ASP A 77 -12.99 4.56 7.36
CA ASP A 77 -13.06 3.16 6.94
C ASP A 77 -11.83 2.34 7.36
N ASP A 78 -10.93 2.91 8.16
CA ASP A 78 -9.80 2.20 8.73
C ASP A 78 -10.25 1.13 9.74
N VAL A 79 -9.47 0.05 9.81
CA VAL A 79 -9.75 -1.08 10.70
C VAL A 79 -8.92 -0.96 11.96
N TYR A 80 -9.59 -0.82 13.09
CA TYR A 80 -9.01 -0.84 14.42
C TYR A 80 -8.39 -2.20 14.76
N VAL A 81 -7.18 -2.14 15.33
CA VAL A 81 -6.44 -3.28 15.86
C VAL A 81 -6.12 -3.04 17.33
N SER A 82 -6.56 -3.97 18.18
CA SER A 82 -6.38 -3.83 19.63
C SER A 82 -4.92 -4.04 20.06
N PRO A 83 -4.48 -3.42 21.18
CA PRO A 83 -3.15 -3.67 21.75
C PRO A 83 -2.90 -5.13 22.10
N SER A 84 -3.96 -5.89 22.42
CA SER A 84 -3.88 -7.33 22.71
C SER A 84 -3.57 -8.14 21.47
N GLN A 85 -4.16 -7.81 20.31
CA GLN A 85 -3.86 -8.46 19.04
C GLN A 85 -2.44 -8.13 18.57
N ILE A 86 -2.04 -6.86 18.67
CA ILE A 86 -0.67 -6.41 18.36
C ILE A 86 0.34 -7.21 19.17
N ARG A 87 0.17 -7.29 20.49
CA ARG A 87 1.06 -8.06 21.38
C ARG A 87 1.04 -9.56 21.09
N ARG A 88 -0.15 -10.15 20.90
CA ARG A 88 -0.30 -11.61 20.67
C ARG A 88 0.43 -12.09 19.42
N PHE A 89 0.40 -11.29 18.35
CA PHE A 89 1.01 -11.63 17.07
C PHE A 89 2.38 -10.96 16.83
N GLY A 90 2.87 -10.15 17.78
CA GLY A 90 4.15 -9.45 17.64
C GLY A 90 4.16 -8.42 16.50
N LEU A 91 3.00 -7.83 16.19
CA LEU A 91 2.84 -6.93 15.05
C LEU A 91 3.63 -5.62 15.27
N ARG A 92 4.11 -5.06 14.17
CA ARG A 92 4.81 -3.77 14.12
C ARG A 92 4.21 -2.89 13.03
N THR A 93 4.42 -1.58 13.16
CA THR A 93 4.07 -0.64 12.08
C THR A 93 4.70 -1.09 10.76
N GLY A 94 3.89 -1.07 9.69
CA GLY A 94 4.24 -1.55 8.35
C GLY A 94 3.76 -2.97 8.03
N ASP A 95 3.30 -3.76 9.02
CA ASP A 95 2.80 -5.10 8.74
C ASP A 95 1.50 -5.03 7.94
N THR A 96 1.46 -5.73 6.81
CA THR A 96 0.22 -5.91 6.06
C THR A 96 -0.60 -6.99 6.75
N VAL A 97 -1.77 -6.64 7.27
CA VAL A 97 -2.64 -7.56 8.01
C VAL A 97 -3.89 -7.78 7.20
N GLN A 98 -4.27 -9.04 7.05
CA GLN A 98 -5.53 -9.45 6.45
C GLN A 98 -6.30 -10.37 7.39
N GLY A 99 -7.61 -10.21 7.42
CA GLY A 99 -8.49 -11.14 8.09
C GLY A 99 -9.89 -10.59 8.30
N LYS A 100 -10.67 -11.31 9.10
CA LYS A 100 -12.08 -11.00 9.34
C LYS A 100 -12.24 -9.75 10.18
N ILE A 101 -13.07 -8.83 9.70
CA ILE A 101 -13.44 -7.60 10.39
C ILE A 101 -14.91 -7.63 10.80
N ARG A 102 -15.23 -6.86 11.84
CA ARG A 102 -16.60 -6.63 12.29
C ARG A 102 -16.94 -5.14 12.25
N PRO A 103 -18.20 -4.78 12.01
CA PRO A 103 -18.62 -3.39 12.15
C PRO A 103 -18.47 -2.90 13.61
N PRO A 104 -18.39 -1.57 13.81
CA PRO A 104 -18.39 -0.99 15.14
C PRO A 104 -19.68 -1.34 15.90
N LYS A 105 -19.53 -1.63 17.19
CA LYS A 105 -20.62 -1.72 18.16
C LYS A 105 -21.10 -0.33 18.56
N GLU A 106 -22.18 -0.28 19.34
CA GLU A 106 -22.68 0.96 19.92
C GLU A 106 -21.59 1.67 20.72
N GLY A 107 -21.30 2.94 20.36
CA GLY A 107 -20.20 3.73 20.93
C GLY A 107 -18.85 3.60 20.22
N GLU A 108 -18.65 2.62 19.32
CA GLU A 108 -17.45 2.50 18.49
C GLU A 108 -17.60 3.26 17.16
N ARG A 109 -16.50 3.76 16.60
CA ARG A 109 -16.48 4.51 15.33
C ARG A 109 -15.93 3.75 14.13
N TYR A 110 -15.04 2.78 14.36
CA TYR A 110 -14.27 2.10 13.33
C TYR A 110 -14.63 0.63 13.23
N PHE A 111 -14.40 0.02 12.07
CA PHE A 111 -14.35 -1.44 11.96
C PHE A 111 -13.27 -1.98 12.88
N ALA A 112 -13.43 -3.19 13.41
CA ALA A 112 -12.42 -3.83 14.25
C ALA A 112 -12.03 -5.18 13.69
N ILE A 113 -10.74 -5.51 13.72
CA ILE A 113 -10.26 -6.84 13.34
C ILE A 113 -10.75 -7.87 14.37
N LEU A 114 -11.44 -8.90 13.91
CA LEU A 114 -11.94 -10.00 14.73
C LEU A 114 -10.91 -11.13 14.78
N LYS A 115 -10.40 -11.53 13.62
CA LYS A 115 -9.45 -12.62 13.47
C LYS A 115 -8.43 -12.25 12.39
N ILE A 116 -7.15 -12.35 12.72
CA ILE A 116 -6.07 -12.20 11.75
C ILE A 116 -5.86 -13.56 11.06
N GLU A 117 -5.86 -13.54 9.74
CA GLU A 117 -5.71 -14.73 8.90
C GLU A 117 -4.35 -14.75 8.20
N GLU A 118 -3.84 -13.58 7.80
CA GLU A 118 -2.52 -13.44 7.20
C GLU A 118 -1.77 -12.20 7.72
N ILE A 119 -0.45 -12.31 7.78
CA ILE A 119 0.49 -11.23 8.09
C ILE A 119 1.56 -11.24 6.98
N ASN A 120 1.69 -10.12 6.25
CA ASN A 120 2.60 -9.96 5.12
C ASN A 120 2.48 -11.10 4.09
N PHE A 121 1.24 -11.49 3.76
CA PHE A 121 0.90 -12.53 2.77
C PHE A 121 1.29 -13.96 3.19
N GLU A 122 1.54 -14.17 4.48
CA GLU A 122 1.84 -15.50 5.05
C GLU A 122 0.94 -15.78 6.25
N LEU A 123 0.82 -17.07 6.60
CA LEU A 123 0.12 -17.48 7.82
C LEU A 123 0.82 -16.90 9.08
N PRO A 124 0.06 -16.42 10.09
CA PRO A 124 0.60 -15.76 11.28
C PRO A 124 1.66 -16.57 12.04
N GLU A 125 1.59 -17.90 11.96
CA GLU A 125 2.54 -18.81 12.59
C GLU A 125 3.96 -18.66 12.05
N LYS A 126 4.11 -18.35 10.75
CA LYS A 126 5.41 -18.14 10.10
C LYS A 126 6.07 -16.82 10.49
N SER A 127 5.28 -15.82 10.88
CA SER A 127 5.78 -14.49 11.23
C SER A 127 6.60 -14.48 12.54
N LYS A 128 6.29 -15.38 13.49
CA LYS A 128 6.90 -15.38 14.84
C LYS A 128 8.41 -15.62 14.87
N ASN A 129 8.95 -16.34 13.89
CA ASN A 129 10.36 -16.74 13.86
C ASN A 129 11.20 -15.88 12.90
N LYS A 130 10.64 -14.79 12.35
CA LYS A 130 11.36 -13.92 11.42
C LYS A 130 12.37 -13.05 12.15
N VAL A 131 13.51 -12.84 11.51
CA VAL A 131 14.58 -11.97 12.02
C VAL A 131 14.20 -10.52 11.76
N ALA A 132 14.32 -9.66 12.78
CA ALA A 132 14.08 -8.23 12.61
C ALA A 132 15.06 -7.63 11.58
N PHE A 133 14.59 -6.67 10.77
CA PHE A 133 15.37 -6.04 9.70
C PHE A 133 16.70 -5.47 10.19
N GLN A 134 16.71 -4.92 11.41
CA GLN A 134 17.91 -4.34 12.04
C GLN A 134 19.00 -5.38 12.35
N ASN A 135 18.61 -6.65 12.48
CA ASN A 135 19.52 -7.75 12.77
C ASN A 135 20.03 -8.43 11.48
N LEU A 136 19.52 -8.04 10.31
CA LEU A 136 20.03 -8.54 9.04
C LEU A 136 21.42 -7.96 8.79
N THR A 137 22.34 -8.81 8.29
CA THR A 137 23.68 -8.36 7.94
C THR A 137 23.63 -7.60 6.61
N PRO A 138 24.02 -6.31 6.56
CA PRO A 138 24.06 -5.57 5.32
C PRO A 138 25.21 -6.09 4.44
N LEU A 139 24.90 -6.41 3.18
CA LEU A 139 25.87 -6.83 2.17
C LEU A 139 25.75 -5.95 0.93
N PHE A 140 26.80 -5.95 0.11
CA PHE A 140 26.72 -5.34 -1.22
C PHE A 140 25.78 -6.17 -2.11
N PRO A 141 25.10 -5.53 -3.08
CA PRO A 141 24.29 -6.25 -4.06
C PRO A 141 25.11 -7.30 -4.81
N ASP A 142 24.66 -8.55 -4.76
CA ASP A 142 25.26 -9.71 -5.42
C ASP A 142 24.44 -10.18 -6.63
N GLN A 143 23.15 -9.82 -6.66
CA GLN A 143 22.24 -10.11 -7.76
C GLN A 143 21.99 -8.87 -8.59
N ARG A 144 22.48 -8.87 -9.84
CA ARG A 144 22.26 -7.80 -10.81
C ARG A 144 20.79 -7.72 -11.23
N MET A 145 20.26 -6.50 -11.30
CA MET A 145 18.98 -6.18 -11.90
C MET A 145 19.21 -5.57 -13.28
N VAL A 146 18.99 -6.38 -14.32
CA VAL A 146 19.07 -5.91 -15.71
C VAL A 146 17.80 -5.16 -16.07
N PHE A 147 17.94 -3.95 -16.58
CA PHE A 147 16.82 -3.10 -16.99
C PHE A 147 16.55 -3.17 -18.50
N GLU A 148 17.56 -3.46 -19.33
CA GLU A 148 17.39 -3.68 -20.75
C GLU A 148 16.30 -4.74 -20.99
N SER A 149 15.27 -4.34 -21.74
CA SER A 149 14.11 -5.18 -22.00
C SER A 149 14.28 -6.03 -23.26
N GLY A 150 15.28 -5.72 -24.10
CA GLY A 150 15.61 -6.44 -25.33
C GLY A 150 14.58 -6.26 -26.45
N SER A 151 13.70 -5.26 -26.34
CA SER A 151 12.66 -4.98 -27.34
C SER A 151 13.21 -4.37 -28.63
N GLY A 152 14.39 -3.75 -28.56
CA GLY A 152 14.94 -2.94 -29.65
C GLY A 152 14.18 -1.62 -29.88
N SER A 153 13.24 -1.27 -28.99
CA SER A 153 12.47 -0.03 -29.09
C SER A 153 13.27 1.17 -28.58
N THR A 154 12.83 2.37 -28.97
CA THR A 154 13.48 3.62 -28.54
C THR A 154 13.31 3.88 -27.04
N GLU A 155 12.24 3.38 -26.41
CA GLU A 155 12.05 3.51 -24.96
C GLU A 155 13.09 2.70 -24.15
N ASP A 156 13.65 1.64 -24.74
CA ASP A 156 14.65 0.76 -24.11
C ASP A 156 16.04 1.41 -24.03
N LEU A 157 16.27 2.50 -24.77
CA LEU A 157 17.59 3.16 -24.82
C LEU A 157 18.03 3.67 -23.44
N SER A 158 17.11 4.23 -22.64
CA SER A 158 17.41 4.72 -21.29
C SER A 158 17.87 3.59 -20.37
N ALA A 159 17.15 2.47 -20.39
CA ALA A 159 17.48 1.29 -19.59
C ALA A 159 18.85 0.71 -19.97
N ARG A 160 19.15 0.62 -21.27
CA ARG A 160 20.45 0.16 -21.79
C ARG A 160 21.61 1.06 -21.38
N VAL A 161 21.41 2.38 -21.41
CA VAL A 161 22.44 3.33 -20.93
C VAL A 161 22.69 3.15 -19.44
N ILE A 162 21.65 2.98 -18.62
CA ILE A 162 21.82 2.68 -17.18
C ILE A 162 22.60 1.38 -16.99
N ASP A 163 22.24 0.31 -17.70
CA ASP A 163 22.90 -0.99 -17.57
C ASP A 163 24.39 -0.97 -17.93
N LEU A 164 24.82 -0.06 -18.79
CA LEU A 164 26.22 0.11 -19.19
C LEU A 164 26.99 1.08 -18.28
N THR A 165 26.34 2.13 -17.79
CA THR A 165 27.01 3.24 -17.08
C THR A 165 26.90 3.15 -15.56
N ALA A 166 25.77 2.64 -15.06
CA ALA A 166 25.46 2.53 -13.64
C ALA A 166 24.65 1.24 -13.35
N PRO A 167 25.26 0.04 -13.47
CA PRO A 167 24.58 -1.22 -13.20
C PRO A 167 23.94 -1.24 -11.81
N THR A 168 22.69 -1.69 -11.73
CA THR A 168 21.92 -1.73 -10.48
C THR A 168 21.70 -3.18 -10.04
N GLY A 169 21.68 -3.44 -8.74
CA GLY A 169 21.44 -4.77 -8.16
C GLY A 169 20.40 -4.76 -7.04
N LYS A 170 20.00 -5.94 -6.58
CA LYS A 170 19.05 -6.09 -5.46
C LYS A 170 19.70 -5.60 -4.17
N GLY A 171 19.11 -4.57 -3.56
CA GLY A 171 19.67 -3.88 -2.39
C GLY A 171 20.51 -2.64 -2.73
N GLN A 172 20.58 -2.24 -4.01
CA GLN A 172 21.29 -1.04 -4.42
C GLN A 172 20.65 0.22 -3.82
N ARG A 173 21.50 1.16 -3.38
CA ARG A 173 21.11 2.51 -3.01
C ARG A 173 21.62 3.49 -4.06
N SER A 174 20.72 4.03 -4.86
CA SER A 174 21.05 4.91 -5.99
C SER A 174 20.46 6.29 -5.81
N LEU A 175 21.11 7.28 -6.42
CA LEU A 175 20.63 8.65 -6.53
C LEU A 175 20.67 9.08 -7.99
N ILE A 176 19.53 9.56 -8.50
CA ILE A 176 19.44 10.15 -9.84
C ILE A 176 19.51 11.66 -9.67
N VAL A 177 20.66 12.25 -9.97
CA VAL A 177 20.84 13.70 -9.93
C VAL A 177 20.35 14.28 -11.26
N SER A 178 19.36 15.16 -11.21
CA SER A 178 18.72 15.70 -12.40
C SER A 178 18.28 17.15 -12.15
N PRO A 179 18.60 18.10 -13.05
CA PRO A 179 18.04 19.44 -12.97
C PRO A 179 16.54 19.44 -13.34
N PRO A 180 15.79 20.50 -12.99
CA PRO A 180 14.40 20.62 -13.40
C PRO A 180 14.22 20.46 -14.93
N LYS A 181 13.15 19.77 -15.34
CA LYS A 181 12.79 19.51 -16.76
C LYS A 181 13.76 18.63 -17.55
N ALA A 182 14.67 17.89 -16.91
CA ALA A 182 15.57 16.95 -17.60
C ALA A 182 15.01 15.52 -17.78
N GLY A 183 13.69 15.32 -17.60
CA GLY A 183 13.05 14.03 -17.87
C GLY A 183 13.12 13.00 -16.73
N LYS A 184 13.29 13.44 -15.46
CA LYS A 184 13.29 12.58 -14.26
C LYS A 184 12.11 11.59 -14.25
N THR A 185 10.90 12.09 -14.53
CA THR A 185 9.67 11.30 -14.49
C THR A 185 9.66 10.19 -15.52
N LEU A 186 10.04 10.50 -16.77
CA LEU A 186 10.15 9.50 -17.86
C LEU A 186 11.20 8.44 -17.54
N LEU A 187 12.34 8.84 -16.97
CA LEU A 187 13.39 7.91 -16.56
C LEU A 187 12.91 6.96 -15.45
N LEU A 188 12.20 7.48 -14.45
CA LEU A 188 11.64 6.67 -13.37
C LEU A 188 10.57 5.69 -13.87
N GLN A 189 9.70 6.13 -14.79
CA GLN A 189 8.72 5.25 -15.44
C GLN A 189 9.42 4.13 -16.23
N SER A 190 10.45 4.47 -17.01
CA SER A 190 11.26 3.49 -17.75
C SER A 190 11.90 2.46 -16.82
N ILE A 191 12.49 2.89 -15.70
CA ILE A 191 13.05 1.98 -14.68
C ILE A 191 11.95 1.08 -14.09
N ALA A 192 10.79 1.64 -13.74
CA ALA A 192 9.69 0.86 -13.19
C ALA A 192 9.21 -0.22 -14.18
N HIS A 193 8.95 0.14 -15.43
CA HIS A 193 8.54 -0.79 -16.49
C HIS A 193 9.59 -1.88 -16.76
N SER A 194 10.87 -1.51 -16.74
CA SER A 194 11.97 -2.47 -16.84
C SER A 194 11.97 -3.48 -15.70
N ILE A 195 11.74 -3.04 -14.46
CA ILE A 195 11.64 -3.93 -13.29
C ILE A 195 10.39 -4.81 -13.40
N GLU A 196 9.24 -4.26 -13.79
CA GLU A 196 7.99 -5.03 -13.97
C GLU A 196 8.17 -6.19 -14.94
N LYS A 197 8.87 -5.95 -16.05
CA LYS A 197 9.08 -6.94 -17.11
C LYS A 197 10.14 -7.97 -16.74
N ASN A 198 11.30 -7.50 -16.28
CA ASN A 198 12.48 -8.35 -16.14
C ASN A 198 12.59 -9.00 -14.75
N HIS A 199 11.97 -8.41 -13.73
CA HIS A 199 12.02 -8.87 -12.34
C HIS A 199 10.61 -8.88 -11.72
N PRO A 200 9.66 -9.65 -12.27
CA PRO A 200 8.25 -9.66 -11.82
C PRO A 200 8.07 -10.15 -10.37
N GLU A 201 9.10 -10.80 -9.79
CA GLU A 201 9.12 -11.18 -8.38
C GLU A 201 9.40 -9.99 -7.44
N CYS A 202 9.89 -8.87 -7.97
CA CYS A 202 10.14 -7.65 -7.20
C CYS A 202 8.83 -6.90 -6.97
N LYS A 203 8.58 -6.54 -5.70
CA LYS A 203 7.46 -5.66 -5.34
C LYS A 203 7.87 -4.22 -5.62
N ILE A 204 7.15 -3.55 -6.52
CA ILE A 204 7.39 -2.15 -6.89
C ILE A 204 6.52 -1.25 -6.03
N MET A 205 7.17 -0.30 -5.35
CA MET A 205 6.52 0.76 -4.60
C MET A 205 7.07 2.10 -5.10
N VAL A 206 6.21 2.95 -5.65
CA VAL A 206 6.57 4.30 -6.08
C VAL A 206 6.02 5.28 -5.06
N LEU A 207 6.92 5.97 -4.36
CA LEU A 207 6.57 7.00 -3.38
C LEU A 207 6.81 8.39 -3.99
N LEU A 208 5.74 9.16 -4.14
CA LEU A 208 5.76 10.55 -4.62
C LEU A 208 5.49 11.48 -3.44
N VAL A 209 6.40 12.41 -3.18
CA VAL A 209 6.30 13.35 -2.05
C VAL A 209 6.51 14.75 -2.58
N ASP A 210 5.60 15.67 -2.20
CA ASP A 210 5.63 17.07 -2.60
C ASP A 210 5.62 17.24 -4.13
N GLU A 211 4.92 16.33 -4.83
CA GLU A 211 4.78 16.33 -6.29
C GLU A 211 3.39 16.85 -6.72
N ARG A 212 3.28 17.17 -8.01
CA ARG A 212 2.03 17.71 -8.57
C ARG A 212 0.96 16.62 -8.80
N PRO A 213 -0.34 16.91 -8.59
CA PRO A 213 -1.43 15.93 -8.79
C PRO A 213 -1.47 15.29 -10.18
N GLU A 214 -1.14 16.03 -11.23
CA GLU A 214 -1.09 15.52 -12.60
C GLU A 214 0.04 14.50 -12.81
N GLU A 215 1.21 14.72 -12.21
CA GLU A 215 2.34 13.79 -12.27
C GLU A 215 2.06 12.52 -11.46
N VAL A 216 1.37 12.66 -10.33
CA VAL A 216 0.87 11.52 -9.54
C VAL A 216 -0.10 10.69 -10.37
N THR A 217 -1.07 11.33 -11.03
CA THR A 217 -2.08 10.65 -11.84
C THR A 217 -1.44 9.91 -13.02
N GLU A 218 -0.44 10.53 -13.65
CA GLU A 218 0.33 9.91 -14.73
C GLU A 218 1.06 8.65 -14.24
N MET A 219 1.74 8.72 -13.11
CA MET A 219 2.46 7.58 -12.53
C MET A 219 1.53 6.42 -12.15
N VAL A 220 0.38 6.73 -11.52
CA VAL A 220 -0.64 5.74 -11.14
C VAL A 220 -1.19 4.98 -12.36
N ARG A 221 -1.34 5.67 -13.49
CA ARG A 221 -1.84 5.04 -14.74
C ARG A 221 -0.76 4.26 -15.49
N SER A 222 0.51 4.57 -15.25
CA SER A 222 1.64 4.05 -16.01
C SER A 222 2.26 2.80 -15.37
N VAL A 223 2.47 2.80 -14.06
CA VAL A 223 3.23 1.76 -13.34
C VAL A 223 2.30 0.69 -12.76
N LYS A 224 2.59 -0.58 -13.04
CA LYS A 224 1.94 -1.75 -12.42
C LYS A 224 2.63 -2.06 -11.09
N GLY A 225 2.37 -1.19 -10.13
CA GLY A 225 2.91 -1.31 -8.79
C GLY A 225 2.06 -0.52 -7.80
N GLU A 226 2.53 -0.48 -6.57
CA GLU A 226 1.87 0.32 -5.55
C GLU A 226 2.38 1.76 -5.65
N VAL A 227 1.53 2.69 -6.07
CA VAL A 227 1.86 4.11 -6.17
C VAL A 227 1.24 4.84 -4.98
N ILE A 228 2.09 5.40 -4.13
CA ILE A 228 1.72 6.14 -2.93
C ILE A 228 2.14 7.59 -3.13
N ALA A 229 1.24 8.54 -2.83
CA ALA A 229 1.52 9.95 -3.04
C ALA A 229 1.10 10.84 -1.87
N SER A 230 1.87 11.89 -1.66
CA SER A 230 1.49 13.05 -0.87
C SER A 230 1.81 14.29 -1.71
N THR A 231 0.79 14.92 -2.28
CA THR A 231 0.96 16.08 -3.16
C THR A 231 1.42 17.31 -2.39
N PHE A 232 1.86 18.36 -3.10
CA PHE A 232 2.31 19.62 -2.51
C PHE A 232 1.24 20.37 -1.69
N ASP A 233 -0.03 20.00 -1.81
CA ASP A 233 -1.14 20.57 -1.03
C ASP A 233 -1.16 20.08 0.43
N GLU A 234 -0.44 18.99 0.71
CA GLU A 234 -0.39 18.37 2.04
C GLU A 234 0.68 19.02 2.93
N PRO A 235 0.48 19.04 4.27
CA PRO A 235 1.47 19.62 5.17
C PRO A 235 2.75 18.75 5.25
N PRO A 236 3.92 19.32 5.58
CA PRO A 236 5.17 18.56 5.69
C PRO A 236 5.12 17.37 6.66
N SER A 237 4.33 17.47 7.74
CA SER A 237 4.11 16.37 8.68
C SER A 237 3.49 15.14 8.01
N ARG A 238 2.63 15.37 7.00
CA ARG A 238 2.02 14.31 6.20
C ARG A 238 3.06 13.61 5.32
N HIS A 239 3.94 14.38 4.68
CA HIS A 239 5.03 13.83 3.86
C HIS A 239 5.91 12.85 4.66
N VAL A 240 6.28 13.24 5.89
CA VAL A 240 7.06 12.40 6.80
C VAL A 240 6.30 11.14 7.17
N GLN A 241 5.03 11.27 7.58
CA GLN A 241 4.20 10.12 7.96
C GLN A 241 4.06 9.09 6.83
N VAL A 242 3.79 9.54 5.60
CA VAL A 242 3.64 8.65 4.44
C VAL A 242 4.95 7.93 4.14
N ALA A 243 6.07 8.68 4.13
CA ALA A 243 7.38 8.11 3.89
C ALA A 243 7.75 7.06 4.95
N ASP A 244 7.45 7.33 6.22
CA ASP A 244 7.68 6.38 7.31
C ASP A 244 6.81 5.12 7.17
N MET A 245 5.55 5.26 6.78
CA MET A 245 4.66 4.12 6.54
C MET A 245 5.18 3.24 5.40
N VAL A 246 5.55 3.84 4.26
CA VAL A 246 6.10 3.12 3.11
C VAL A 246 7.42 2.42 3.46
N LEU A 247 8.33 3.11 4.16
CA LEU A 247 9.60 2.55 4.57
C LEU A 247 9.42 1.39 5.54
N ASN A 248 8.53 1.52 6.52
CA ASN A 248 8.25 0.45 7.47
C ASN A 248 7.63 -0.75 6.77
N LYS A 249 6.67 -0.55 5.85
CA LYS A 249 6.14 -1.64 5.03
C LYS A 249 7.22 -2.33 4.22
N ALA A 250 8.08 -1.59 3.52
CA ALA A 250 9.18 -2.17 2.76
C ALA A 250 10.11 -3.03 3.65
N ARG A 251 10.44 -2.55 4.86
CA ARG A 251 11.24 -3.33 5.83
C ARG A 251 10.53 -4.62 6.25
N ARG A 252 9.23 -4.58 6.56
CA ARG A 252 8.46 -5.79 6.89
C ARG A 252 8.45 -6.79 5.74
N LEU A 253 8.26 -6.32 4.50
CA LEU A 253 8.32 -7.19 3.32
C LEU A 253 9.70 -7.85 3.13
N VAL A 254 10.80 -7.15 3.45
CA VAL A 254 12.15 -7.72 3.40
C VAL A 254 12.36 -8.78 4.48
N GLU A 255 11.82 -8.58 5.68
CA GLU A 255 11.88 -9.57 6.77
C GLU A 255 11.11 -10.87 6.44
N HIS A 256 10.12 -10.79 5.53
CA HIS A 256 9.25 -11.91 5.15
C HIS A 256 9.71 -12.69 3.92
N LYS A 257 10.90 -12.42 3.37
CA LYS A 257 11.53 -13.30 2.38
C LYS A 257 12.08 -14.60 2.98
#